data_AF-A0A4Q7TKM9-F1
#
_entry.id   AF-A0A4Q7TKM9-F1
#
_cell.length_a   1.000
_cell.length_b   1.000
_cell.length_c   1.000
_cell.angle_alpha   90.00
_cell.angle_beta   90.00
_cell.angle_gamma   90.00
#
_symmetry.space_group_name_H-M   'P 1'
#
loop_
_entity.id
_entity.type
_entity.pdbx_description
1 polymer ?
#
loop_
_entity_poly.entity_id
_entity_poly.type
_entity_poly.pdbx_seq_one_letter_code
_entity_poly.pdbx_strand_id
1 'polypeptide(L)'
;MFSRVRPRTRTAAIVAVAVIAPLLAGCSLLEGPTPETPKRATPAAPEVAPEFVPGGSAEENLPYFTEVLRTYTKGDGPVQGAPIVAAVVDAGFDPALMQVSFDQTKTNLAADNIFVSVRVDATCLIGQVVADDRSFVAVTEPAIGPNGDICLIGNTAPIAG
;
A
#
# COMPACT_ATOMS: atom_id res chain seq x y z
N MET A 1 -3.73 -70.75 5.72
CA MET A 1 -2.97 -70.02 4.67
C MET A 1 -2.50 -68.70 5.27
N PHE A 2 -1.35 -68.69 5.95
CA PHE A 2 -0.77 -67.46 6.52
C PHE A 2 0.64 -67.31 5.93
N SER A 3 0.78 -66.39 4.99
CA SER A 3 2.06 -66.04 4.38
C SER A 3 2.95 -65.35 5.42
N ARG A 4 4.07 -65.98 5.78
CA ARG A 4 5.14 -65.36 6.57
C ARG A 4 5.78 -64.25 5.75
N VAL A 5 5.43 -63.00 6.05
CA VAL A 5 6.11 -61.82 5.50
C VAL A 5 7.56 -61.84 6.01
N ARG A 6 8.52 -61.96 5.09
CA ARG A 6 9.96 -62.05 5.39
C ARG A 6 10.44 -60.82 6.18
N PRO A 7 11.25 -60.96 7.24
CA PRO A 7 11.73 -59.85 8.07
C PRO A 7 12.65 -58.85 7.34
N ARG A 8 13.22 -59.24 6.19
CA ARG A 8 14.15 -58.42 5.39
C ARG A 8 13.52 -57.23 4.66
N THR A 9 12.23 -57.30 4.32
CA THR A 9 11.54 -56.19 3.64
C THR A 9 11.15 -55.07 4.61
N ARG A 10 10.93 -55.39 5.89
CA ARG A 10 10.62 -54.41 6.94
C ARG A 10 11.82 -53.53 7.28
N THR A 11 13.02 -54.10 7.36
CA THR A 11 14.26 -53.35 7.63
C THR A 11 14.63 -52.40 6.49
N ALA A 12 14.46 -52.81 5.23
CA ALA A 12 14.73 -51.95 4.09
C ALA A 12 13.78 -50.73 4.03
N ALA A 13 12.50 -50.92 4.35
CA ALA A 13 11.53 -49.83 4.39
C ALA A 13 11.83 -48.80 5.51
N ILE A 14 12.27 -49.28 6.69
CA ILE A 14 12.62 -48.41 7.82
C ILE A 14 13.85 -47.54 7.51
N VAL A 15 14.87 -48.12 6.86
CA VAL A 15 16.08 -47.37 6.45
C VAL A 15 15.74 -46.31 5.39
N ALA A 16 14.88 -46.64 4.42
CA ALA A 16 14.45 -45.67 3.41
C ALA A 16 13.72 -44.47 4.02
N VAL A 17 12.80 -44.71 4.97
CA VAL A 17 12.08 -43.62 5.67
C VAL A 17 13.03 -42.76 6.52
N ALA A 18 14.00 -43.38 7.20
CA ALA A 18 14.98 -42.66 8.02
C ALA A 18 15.90 -41.73 7.22
N VAL A 19 16.19 -42.06 5.95
CA VAL A 19 17.01 -41.23 5.05
C VAL A 19 16.18 -40.15 4.35
N ILE A 20 14.93 -40.44 3.99
CA ILE A 20 14.07 -39.51 3.26
C ILE A 20 13.48 -38.42 4.18
N ALA A 21 13.14 -38.75 5.42
CA ALA A 21 12.55 -37.79 6.37
C ALA A 21 13.40 -36.52 6.62
N PRO A 22 14.74 -36.58 6.83
CA PRO A 22 15.55 -35.38 7.00
C PRO A 22 15.75 -34.58 5.70
N LEU A 23 15.67 -35.23 4.52
CA LEU A 23 15.75 -34.54 3.22
C LEU A 23 14.52 -33.66 2.94
N LEU A 24 13.35 -33.97 3.52
CA LEU A 24 12.15 -33.12 3.41
C LEU A 24 12.11 -31.98 4.43
N ALA A 25 12.95 -32.00 5.47
CA ALA A 25 13.00 -30.99 6.53
C ALA A 25 14.04 -29.88 6.28
N GLY A 26 14.75 -29.92 5.14
CA GLY A 26 15.86 -29.01 4.85
C GLY A 26 15.48 -27.52 4.80
N CYS A 27 14.23 -27.17 4.50
CA CYS A 27 13.80 -25.77 4.39
C CYS A 27 13.48 -25.09 5.73
N SER A 28 13.34 -25.81 6.84
CA SER A 28 13.07 -25.22 8.16
C SER A 28 14.29 -25.16 9.08
N LEU A 29 15.43 -25.73 8.65
CA LEU A 29 16.70 -25.73 9.40
C LEU A 29 17.66 -24.60 8.97
N LEU A 30 17.35 -23.88 7.89
CA LEU A 30 18.01 -22.63 7.56
C LEU A 30 17.22 -21.51 8.21
N GLU A 31 17.69 -21.00 9.35
CA GLU A 31 17.39 -19.64 9.77
C GLU A 31 17.82 -18.71 8.61
N GLY A 32 16.85 -18.35 7.78
CA GLY A 32 17.03 -17.34 6.74
C GLY A 32 17.35 -15.99 7.38
N PRO A 33 17.87 -15.03 6.60
CA PRO A 33 18.05 -13.68 7.09
C PRO A 33 16.72 -13.15 7.65
N THR A 34 16.74 -12.58 8.86
CA THR A 34 15.59 -11.86 9.40
C THR A 34 15.25 -10.71 8.44
N PRO A 35 14.04 -10.65 7.88
CA PRO A 35 13.66 -9.54 7.03
C PRO A 35 13.69 -8.24 7.83
N GLU A 36 14.50 -7.27 7.41
CA GLU A 36 14.42 -5.92 7.92
C GLU A 36 13.38 -5.14 7.10
N THR A 37 12.47 -4.45 7.79
CA THR A 37 11.52 -3.55 7.12
C THR A 37 12.18 -2.18 6.99
N PRO A 38 12.48 -1.69 5.77
CA PRO A 38 13.06 -0.37 5.61
C PRO A 38 12.08 0.68 6.13
N LYS A 39 12.59 1.67 6.86
CA LYS A 39 11.77 2.79 7.33
C LYS A 39 11.32 3.61 6.11
N ARG A 40 10.02 3.89 6.02
CA ARG A 40 9.47 4.78 4.99
C ARG A 40 10.02 6.19 5.20
N ALA A 41 10.64 6.75 4.18
CA ALA A 41 11.08 8.14 4.20
C ALA A 41 9.88 9.04 3.87
N THR A 42 9.59 9.99 4.76
CA THR A 42 8.68 11.10 4.43
C THR A 42 9.43 12.07 3.50
N PRO A 43 8.78 12.63 2.47
CA PRO A 43 9.39 13.64 1.60
C PRO A 43 10.03 14.78 2.40
N ALA A 44 11.28 15.13 2.09
CA ALA A 44 11.97 16.27 2.70
C ALA A 44 11.23 17.58 2.40
N ALA A 45 11.29 18.55 3.31
CA ALA A 45 10.69 19.86 3.08
C ALA A 45 11.37 20.54 1.88
N PRO A 46 10.60 21.12 0.93
CA PRO A 46 11.20 21.83 -0.18
C PRO A 46 11.83 23.14 0.31
N GLU A 47 12.87 23.60 -0.38
CA GLU A 47 13.52 24.88 -0.08
C GLU A 47 12.62 26.08 -0.47
N VAL A 48 11.88 25.92 -1.57
CA VAL A 48 10.90 26.88 -2.05
C VAL A 48 9.52 26.26 -1.96
N ALA A 49 8.54 27.01 -1.43
CA ALA A 49 7.17 26.54 -1.37
C ALA A 49 6.63 26.31 -2.79
N PRO A 50 6.15 25.10 -3.12
CA PRO A 50 5.58 24.81 -4.43
C PRO A 50 4.25 25.54 -4.58
N GLU A 51 3.93 25.92 -5.81
CA GLU A 51 2.68 26.57 -6.17
C GLU A 51 1.83 25.61 -7.03
N PHE A 52 0.51 25.74 -6.93
CA PHE A 52 -0.39 25.02 -7.81
C PHE A 52 -0.24 25.53 -9.24
N VAL A 53 -0.23 24.63 -10.21
CA VAL A 53 -0.17 24.94 -11.65
C VAL A 53 -1.53 24.59 -12.28
N PRO A 54 -2.46 25.56 -12.42
CA PRO A 54 -3.75 25.30 -13.02
C PRO A 54 -3.61 24.80 -14.46
N GLY A 55 -4.22 23.64 -14.76
CA GLY A 55 -4.10 22.99 -16.07
C GLY A 55 -2.72 22.39 -16.38
N GLY A 56 -1.80 22.37 -15.41
CA GLY A 56 -0.52 21.66 -15.52
C GLY A 56 -0.66 20.15 -15.35
N SER A 57 0.39 19.41 -15.68
CA SER A 57 0.43 17.95 -15.59
C SER A 57 0.45 17.45 -14.14
N ALA A 58 0.29 16.13 -13.97
CA ALA A 58 0.45 15.50 -12.65
C ALA A 58 1.88 15.71 -12.12
N GLU A 59 2.90 15.61 -12.98
CA GLU A 59 4.30 15.80 -12.60
C GLU A 59 4.58 17.24 -12.16
N GLU A 60 3.99 18.22 -12.85
CA GLU A 60 4.10 19.64 -12.50
C GLU A 60 3.43 19.94 -11.15
N ASN A 61 2.30 19.29 -10.86
CA ASN A 61 1.55 19.49 -9.61
C ASN A 61 1.97 18.56 -8.46
N LEU A 62 2.84 17.57 -8.68
CA LEU A 62 3.30 16.63 -7.65
C LEU A 62 3.96 17.34 -6.45
N PRO A 63 4.86 18.32 -6.62
CA PRO A 63 5.43 19.04 -5.49
C PRO A 63 4.38 19.76 -4.65
N TYR A 64 3.40 20.40 -5.30
CA TYR A 64 2.31 21.10 -4.62
C TYR A 64 1.40 20.14 -3.85
N PHE A 65 0.94 19.07 -4.50
CA PHE A 65 0.15 18.01 -3.87
C PHE A 65 0.88 17.38 -2.66
N THR A 66 2.20 17.17 -2.78
CA THR A 66 3.04 16.69 -1.67
C THR A 66 3.02 17.67 -0.49
N GLU A 67 3.07 18.98 -0.74
CA GLU A 67 3.03 20.00 0.31
C GLU A 67 1.64 20.14 0.96
N VAL A 68 0.56 19.91 0.21
CA VAL A 68 -0.80 19.83 0.76
C VAL A 68 -0.89 18.69 1.78
N LEU A 69 -0.40 17.49 1.43
CA LEU A 69 -0.35 16.37 2.37
C LEU A 69 0.58 16.66 3.56
N ARG A 70 1.72 17.30 3.34
CA ARG A 70 2.62 17.74 4.44
C ARG A 70 1.92 18.67 5.41
N THR A 71 1.14 19.61 4.90
CA THR A 71 0.43 20.59 5.71
C THR A 71 -0.69 19.90 6.49
N TYR A 72 -1.43 19.00 5.86
CA TYR A 72 -2.44 18.18 6.52
C TYR A 72 -1.85 17.33 7.66
N THR A 73 -0.70 16.69 7.44
CA THR A 73 -0.08 15.80 8.44
C THR A 73 0.48 16.52 9.66
N LYS A 74 0.66 17.85 9.62
CA LYS A 74 1.02 18.66 10.80
C LYS A 74 -0.13 18.86 11.79
N GLY A 75 -1.38 18.61 11.40
CA GLY A 75 -2.53 18.71 12.30
C GLY A 75 -2.71 17.50 13.22
N ASP A 76 -3.57 17.63 14.22
CA ASP A 76 -3.84 16.58 15.22
C ASP A 76 -5.18 15.83 15.00
N GLY A 77 -5.93 16.20 13.95
CA GLY A 77 -7.20 15.55 13.61
C GLY A 77 -7.03 14.09 13.16
N PRO A 78 -8.08 13.26 13.23
CA PRO A 78 -7.99 11.86 12.82
C PRO A 78 -7.60 11.73 11.35
N VAL A 79 -6.71 10.78 11.03
CA VAL A 79 -6.35 10.46 9.63
C VAL A 79 -7.52 9.68 9.01
N GLN A 80 -8.38 10.41 8.32
CA GLN A 80 -9.57 9.89 7.65
C GLN A 80 -9.67 10.46 6.24
N GLY A 81 -10.38 9.76 5.35
CA GLY A 81 -10.55 10.11 3.96
C GLY A 81 -11.20 11.47 3.78
N ALA A 82 -12.32 11.74 4.47
CA ALA A 82 -13.03 13.01 4.30
C ALA A 82 -12.20 14.26 4.66
N PRO A 83 -11.47 14.32 5.80
CA PRO A 83 -10.55 15.42 6.09
C PRO A 83 -9.40 15.57 5.10
N ILE A 84 -8.82 14.46 4.61
CA ILE A 84 -7.75 14.51 3.60
C ILE A 84 -8.30 15.06 2.28
N VAL A 85 -9.47 14.59 1.86
CA VAL A 85 -10.14 15.05 0.65
C VAL A 85 -10.44 16.54 0.74
N ALA A 86 -10.99 17.00 1.87
CA ALA A 86 -11.26 18.42 2.10
C ALA A 86 -9.99 19.27 1.97
N ALA A 87 -8.86 18.84 2.56
CA ALA A 87 -7.60 19.57 2.45
C ALA A 87 -7.08 19.65 0.99
N VAL A 88 -7.30 18.60 0.19
CA VAL A 88 -6.92 18.57 -1.23
C VAL A 88 -7.87 19.43 -2.08
N VAL A 89 -9.16 19.45 -1.78
CA VAL A 89 -10.15 20.33 -2.43
C VAL A 89 -9.88 21.80 -2.10
N ASP A 90 -9.60 22.12 -0.84
CA ASP A 90 -9.25 23.48 -0.39
C ASP A 90 -7.97 24.00 -1.08
N ALA A 91 -7.08 23.09 -1.51
CA ALA A 91 -5.90 23.40 -2.30
C ALA A 91 -6.19 23.64 -3.80
N GLY A 92 -7.44 23.48 -4.23
CA GLY A 92 -7.90 23.79 -5.59
C GLY A 92 -7.99 22.59 -6.54
N PHE A 93 -7.80 21.36 -6.06
CA PHE A 93 -8.03 20.16 -6.87
C PHE A 93 -9.52 19.81 -6.99
N ASP A 94 -9.94 19.32 -8.15
CA ASP A 94 -11.34 19.00 -8.44
C ASP A 94 -11.77 17.68 -7.75
N PRO A 95 -12.76 17.69 -6.83
CA PRO A 95 -13.26 16.48 -6.17
C PRO A 95 -13.82 15.45 -7.14
N ALA A 96 -14.31 15.84 -8.32
CA ALA A 96 -14.82 14.91 -9.33
C ALA A 96 -13.72 14.05 -9.96
N LEU A 97 -12.45 14.47 -9.84
CA LEU A 97 -11.27 13.73 -10.31
C LEU A 97 -10.59 12.95 -9.17
N MET A 98 -11.17 12.96 -7.97
CA MET A 98 -10.57 12.36 -6.80
C MET A 98 -11.08 10.95 -6.51
N GLN A 99 -10.22 10.16 -5.86
CA GLN A 99 -10.58 8.88 -5.27
C GLN A 99 -9.93 8.78 -3.89
N VAL A 100 -10.62 8.14 -2.94
CA VAL A 100 -10.11 7.94 -1.58
C VAL A 100 -10.43 6.54 -1.07
N SER A 101 -9.54 5.95 -0.28
CA SER A 101 -9.80 4.65 0.36
C SER A 101 -10.84 4.77 1.48
N PHE A 102 -11.39 3.64 1.91
CA PHE A 102 -12.25 3.58 3.10
C PHE A 102 -11.47 3.80 4.39
N ASP A 103 -12.11 4.43 5.38
CA ASP A 103 -11.55 4.66 6.73
C ASP A 103 -11.45 3.39 7.57
N GLN A 104 -12.15 2.33 7.15
CA GLN A 104 -12.20 1.07 7.87
C GLN A 104 -12.00 -0.13 6.94
N THR A 105 -11.39 -1.16 7.50
CA THR A 105 -11.28 -2.48 6.87
C THR A 105 -12.64 -3.18 6.85
N LYS A 106 -12.72 -4.31 6.12
CA LYS A 106 -13.93 -5.15 6.10
C LYS A 106 -14.27 -5.79 7.45
N THR A 107 -13.34 -5.78 8.41
CA THR A 107 -13.54 -6.26 9.78
C THR A 107 -13.80 -5.12 10.76
N ASN A 108 -14.12 -3.91 10.28
CA ASN A 108 -14.40 -2.71 11.08
C ASN A 108 -13.22 -2.24 11.95
N LEU A 109 -11.99 -2.49 11.51
CA LEU A 109 -10.81 -1.89 12.10
C LEU A 109 -10.51 -0.58 11.38
N ALA A 110 -9.95 0.41 12.08
CA ALA A 110 -9.44 1.62 11.42
C ALA A 110 -8.38 1.22 10.38
N ALA A 111 -8.39 1.89 9.22
CA ALA A 111 -7.38 1.68 8.22
C ALA A 111 -6.03 2.21 8.70
N ASP A 112 -4.96 1.40 8.61
CA ASP A 112 -3.60 1.82 8.97
C ASP A 112 -3.08 2.94 8.05
N ASN A 113 -3.64 3.02 6.83
CA ASN A 113 -3.27 3.96 5.80
C ASN A 113 -4.51 4.46 5.07
N ILE A 114 -4.55 5.76 4.82
CA ILE A 114 -5.54 6.35 3.92
C ILE A 114 -4.85 6.75 2.63
N PHE A 115 -5.41 6.28 1.52
CA PHE A 115 -4.98 6.65 0.18
C PHE A 115 -5.93 7.70 -0.38
N VAL A 116 -5.38 8.74 -0.98
CA VAL A 116 -6.11 9.76 -1.74
C VAL A 116 -5.45 9.89 -3.10
N SER A 117 -6.22 10.19 -4.13
CA SER A 117 -5.66 10.49 -5.45
C SER A 117 -6.43 11.59 -6.15
N VAL A 118 -5.75 12.26 -7.08
CA VAL A 118 -6.33 13.20 -8.04
C VAL A 118 -5.88 12.77 -9.42
N ARG A 119 -6.83 12.56 -10.33
CA ARG A 119 -6.51 12.28 -11.74
C ARG A 119 -6.27 13.59 -12.50
N VAL A 120 -5.16 13.65 -13.23
CA VAL A 120 -4.81 14.71 -14.16
C VAL A 120 -4.53 14.04 -15.50
N ASP A 121 -5.45 14.21 -16.46
CA ASP A 121 -5.48 13.47 -17.72
C ASP A 121 -5.43 11.95 -17.50
N ALA A 122 -4.34 11.31 -17.95
CA ALA A 122 -4.07 9.88 -17.85
C ALA A 122 -3.07 9.52 -16.74
N THR A 123 -2.71 10.47 -15.88
CA THR A 123 -1.81 10.29 -14.74
C THR A 123 -2.54 10.61 -13.44
N CYS A 124 -2.21 9.89 -12.39
CA CYS A 124 -2.76 10.06 -11.05
C CYS A 124 -1.68 10.60 -10.12
N LEU A 125 -2.00 11.69 -9.42
CA LEU A 125 -1.35 12.04 -8.17
C LEU A 125 -1.88 11.10 -7.11
N ILE A 126 -1.03 10.29 -6.47
CA ILE A 126 -1.43 9.35 -5.43
C ILE A 126 -0.71 9.71 -4.14
N GLY A 127 -1.50 9.97 -3.11
CA GLY A 127 -1.05 10.21 -1.75
C GLY A 127 -1.39 9.04 -0.83
N GLN A 128 -0.49 8.75 0.09
CA GLN A 128 -0.75 7.84 1.22
C GLN A 128 -0.40 8.58 2.51
N VAL A 129 -1.28 8.52 3.50
CA VAL A 129 -1.05 9.01 4.87
C VAL A 129 -1.20 7.84 5.85
N VAL A 130 -0.17 7.60 6.65
CA VAL A 130 -0.16 6.58 7.71
C VAL A 130 -0.93 7.11 8.91
N ALA A 131 -1.85 6.33 9.45
CA ALA A 131 -2.72 6.76 10.55
C ALA A 131 -1.97 6.91 11.89
N ASP A 132 -1.01 6.00 12.16
CA ASP A 132 -0.29 5.92 13.43
C ASP A 132 0.72 7.05 13.64
N ASP A 133 1.64 7.24 12.68
CA ASP A 133 2.75 8.20 12.80
C ASP A 133 2.59 9.45 11.91
N ARG A 134 1.49 9.54 11.16
CA ARG A 134 1.19 10.62 10.21
C ARG A 134 2.26 10.83 9.14
N SER A 135 3.15 9.86 8.93
CA SER A 135 4.05 9.88 7.78
C SER A 135 3.25 9.81 6.49
N PHE A 136 3.76 10.42 5.44
CA PHE A 136 3.07 10.46 4.15
C PHE A 136 4.04 10.29 3.00
N VAL A 137 3.50 9.93 1.85
CA VAL A 137 4.21 9.95 0.57
C VAL A 137 3.23 10.38 -0.51
N ALA A 138 3.77 10.98 -1.57
CA ALA A 138 3.04 11.25 -2.79
C ALA A 138 3.87 10.81 -3.99
N VAL A 139 3.21 10.27 -5.01
CA VAL A 139 3.82 9.82 -6.27
C VAL A 139 2.88 10.10 -7.44
N THR A 140 3.43 10.05 -8.65
CA THR A 140 2.65 10.02 -9.89
C THR A 140 2.65 8.62 -10.45
N GLU A 141 1.49 8.10 -10.82
CA GLU A 141 1.35 6.81 -11.49
C GLU A 141 0.35 6.91 -12.65
N PRO A 142 0.52 6.16 -13.74
CA PRO A 142 -0.48 6.12 -14.81
C PRO A 142 -1.84 5.66 -14.29
N ALA A 143 -2.90 6.31 -14.74
CA ALA A 143 -4.26 5.82 -14.52
C ALA A 143 -4.45 4.48 -15.26
N ILE A 144 -5.20 3.57 -14.65
CA ILE A 144 -5.42 2.22 -15.18
C ILE A 144 -6.89 2.01 -15.59
N GLY A 145 -7.16 0.80 -16.10
CA GLY A 145 -8.48 0.42 -16.59
C GLY A 145 -8.73 0.81 -18.04
N PRO A 146 -9.81 0.30 -18.66
CA PRO A 146 -10.10 0.52 -20.07
C PRO A 146 -10.36 1.99 -20.43
N ASN A 147 -10.79 2.80 -19.44
CA ASN A 147 -11.10 4.22 -19.63
C ASN A 147 -9.98 5.14 -19.12
N GLY A 148 -8.91 4.59 -18.52
CA GLY A 148 -7.83 5.40 -17.93
C GLY A 148 -8.30 6.31 -16.79
N ASP A 149 -9.28 5.87 -16.00
CA ASP A 149 -9.95 6.65 -14.96
C ASP A 149 -9.73 6.11 -13.54
N ILE A 150 -9.04 4.97 -13.39
CA ILE A 150 -8.81 4.33 -12.09
C ILE A 150 -7.44 4.75 -11.57
N CYS A 151 -7.41 5.41 -10.40
CA CYS A 151 -6.17 5.78 -9.71
C CYS A 151 -5.90 4.86 -8.52
N LEU A 152 -6.94 4.41 -7.82
CA LEU A 152 -6.84 3.49 -6.69
C LEU A 152 -7.47 2.15 -7.06
N ILE A 153 -6.72 1.07 -6.89
CA ILE A 153 -7.20 -0.29 -7.18
C ILE A 153 -8.23 -0.71 -6.11
N GLY A 154 -9.42 -1.10 -6.57
CA GLY A 154 -10.50 -1.61 -5.74
C GLY A 154 -11.66 -0.62 -5.61
N ASN A 155 -12.55 -0.86 -4.65
CA ASN A 155 -13.64 0.07 -4.36
C ASN A 155 -13.12 1.23 -3.51
N THR A 156 -13.53 2.44 -3.86
CA THR A 156 -13.21 3.68 -3.15
C THR A 156 -14.40 4.14 -2.32
N ALA A 157 -14.12 4.93 -1.29
CA ALA A 157 -15.17 5.57 -0.52
C ALA A 157 -15.78 6.73 -1.33
N PRO A 158 -17.09 7.00 -1.17
CA PRO A 158 -17.75 8.10 -1.85
C PRO A 158 -17.18 9.44 -1.37
N ILE A 159 -16.94 10.35 -2.32
CA ILE A 159 -16.56 11.74 -2.05
C ILE A 159 -17.81 12.59 -2.26
N ALA A 160 -18.16 13.40 -1.25
CA ALA A 160 -19.16 14.43 -1.42
C ALA A 160 -18.56 15.55 -2.30
N GLY A 161 -19.23 15.87 -3.39
CA GLY A 161 -18.90 17.02 -4.24
C GLY A 161 -19.41 18.33 -3.69
#